data_AF-A0ABD1R474-F1
#
_entry.id   AF-A0ABD1R474-F1
#
_cell.length_a   1.000
_cell.length_b   1.000
_cell.length_c   1.000
_cell.angle_alpha   90.00
_cell.angle_beta   90.00
_cell.angle_gamma   90.00
#
_symmetry.space_group_name_H-M   'P 1'
#
loop_
_entity.id
_entity.type
_entity.pdbx_description
1 polymer ?
#
loop_
_entity_poly.entity_id
_entity_poly.type
_entity_poly.pdbx_seq_one_letter_code
_entity_poly.pdbx_strand_id
1 'polypeptide(L)'
;MKYIIFWIFVLGTKFSYSYFLQIKPMVESTKTLLHAKNVNYQWHEFFKHSNQIVVGLLWLPIVCIYMMDLQIWFSIYSSFLGAIIGLFDRLGEIQNIQHLRFRFQYFASAIQFNLMPGEQLLNASETYPSKLKAALYRLKLRCGLGKPFKKLESNQEDTYKFAMIWNEIIMTFREEDIVSDREVELLELPERYWDIRVIQWPCVFLSNEVLLALRCAKELSDAPDKRLWSKISKNEYMRCAVIEAYDSVKHLLLTIVKYDTQEHSIVKTFFQEIDQWVHLEKFTKRYKVTSLGKIHEQVLYVAAIQDFTKEHRDIHQLREAGLAPRTTVSRAGFLFEKAVQLPSPDDIFYQHVRRLHTILTSKDSILKIPENHEARRRISFFSNSLFMNIPQASSTEKMMAFSVLTPYYDEEVLYGEEQLQNVNEDGISILYYLQTIYADEWRNFVEMCWEGMVSETELWRTRSRDLRLWASYRGQTLARTARGMMYYKRALKMLAFLDSASEMDIVEVSQQLRSMRLSIDGLSSEMSTSVYEHWIAMKFTYVVSCQLYGTQKAEKDPRGEDISNLLEDNELSVLLTLMRCPKEWLRTSITPSW
;
A
#
# COMPACT_ATOMS: atom_id res chain seq x y z
N MET A 1 13.47 23.37 23.31
CA MET A 1 12.50 22.94 24.35
C MET A 1 12.63 21.48 24.75
N LYS A 2 12.47 20.50 23.85
CA LYS A 2 12.52 19.05 24.18
C LYS A 2 13.81 18.61 24.90
N TYR A 3 14.97 19.04 24.42
CA TYR A 3 16.29 18.71 25.00
C TYR A 3 16.50 19.31 26.41
N ILE A 4 16.01 20.52 26.65
CA ILE A 4 16.14 21.19 27.95
C ILE A 4 15.27 20.48 28.99
N ILE A 5 14.03 20.11 28.61
CA ILE A 5 13.11 19.38 29.50
C ILE A 5 13.69 18.01 29.89
N PHE A 6 14.33 17.31 28.95
CA PHE A 6 15.04 16.06 29.23
C PHE A 6 16.09 16.24 30.33
N TRP A 7 16.98 17.21 30.18
CA TRP A 7 18.04 17.45 31.16
C TRP A 7 17.53 17.95 32.50
N ILE A 8 16.46 18.75 32.53
CA ILE A 8 15.81 19.15 33.79
C ILE A 8 15.33 17.93 34.57
N PHE A 9 14.73 16.94 33.90
CA PHE A 9 14.23 15.74 34.58
C PHE A 9 15.38 14.82 35.05
N VAL A 10 16.39 14.61 34.19
CA VAL A 10 17.59 13.81 34.53
C VAL A 10 18.32 14.43 35.71
N LEU A 11 18.65 15.73 35.64
CA LEU A 11 19.39 16.41 36.70
C LEU A 11 18.54 16.57 37.97
N GLY A 12 17.24 16.84 37.86
CA GLY A 12 16.35 16.98 39.00
C GLY A 12 16.20 15.69 39.81
N THR A 13 15.94 14.57 39.14
CA THR A 13 15.81 13.25 39.80
C THR A 13 17.13 12.78 40.38
N LYS A 14 18.24 12.96 39.64
CA LYS A 14 19.58 12.68 40.12
C LYS A 14 19.92 13.51 41.35
N PHE A 15 19.73 14.83 41.28
CA PHE A 15 20.03 15.73 42.39
C PHE A 15 19.25 15.35 43.65
N SER A 16 17.97 14.99 43.50
CA SER A 16 17.16 14.47 44.61
C SER A 16 17.76 13.19 45.21
N TYR A 17 18.11 12.20 44.38
CA TYR A 17 18.73 10.95 44.83
C TYR A 17 20.06 11.17 45.56
N SER A 18 20.98 11.95 44.96
CA SER A 18 22.26 12.30 45.56
C SER A 18 22.10 13.12 46.84
N TYR A 19 21.07 13.99 46.92
CA TYR A 19 20.80 14.77 48.12
C TYR A 19 20.46 13.87 49.31
N PHE A 20 19.54 12.91 49.12
CA PHE A 20 19.10 12.03 50.20
C PHE A 20 20.15 11.00 50.63
N LEU A 21 20.90 10.44 49.69
CA LEU A 21 21.83 9.34 49.98
C LEU A 21 23.28 9.76 50.21
N GLN A 22 23.76 10.81 49.55
CA GLN A 22 25.17 11.21 49.61
C GLN A 22 25.36 12.49 50.43
N ILE A 23 24.59 13.55 50.13
CA ILE A 23 24.79 14.88 50.74
C ILE A 23 24.27 14.90 52.18
N LYS A 24 23.04 14.45 52.44
CA LYS A 24 22.41 14.54 53.76
C LYS A 24 23.22 13.84 54.88
N PRO A 25 23.75 12.62 54.71
CA PRO A 25 24.56 11.97 55.74
C PRO A 25 25.90 12.66 55.98
N MET A 26 26.49 13.27 54.94
CA MET A 26 27.79 13.95 54.99
C MET A 26 27.74 15.33 55.63
N VAL A 27 26.58 15.96 55.67
CA VAL A 27 26.42 17.30 56.28
C VAL A 27 26.73 17.25 57.78
N GLU A 28 26.37 16.16 58.47
CA GLU A 28 26.62 16.02 59.90
C GLU A 28 28.12 15.83 60.22
N SER A 29 28.80 14.96 59.48
CA SER A 29 30.26 14.78 59.59
C SER A 29 31.04 16.03 59.18
N THR A 30 30.55 16.77 58.18
CA THR A 30 31.19 18.02 57.75
C THR A 30 31.05 19.12 58.81
N LYS A 31 29.87 19.23 59.45
CA LYS A 31 29.64 20.21 60.54
C LYS A 31 30.49 19.90 61.77
N THR A 32 30.57 18.63 62.17
CA THR A 32 31.39 18.21 63.32
C THR A 32 32.88 18.48 63.09
N LEU A 33 33.38 18.23 61.87
CA LEU A 33 34.77 18.48 61.52
C LEU A 33 35.11 19.98 61.41
N LEU A 34 34.18 20.82 60.96
CA LEU A 34 34.34 22.28 60.90
C LEU A 34 34.27 22.95 62.29
N HIS A 35 33.49 22.40 63.22
CA HIS A 35 33.36 22.92 64.59
C HIS A 35 34.46 22.42 65.54
N ALA A 36 35.22 21.39 65.16
CA ALA A 36 36.36 20.90 65.93
C ALA A 36 37.48 21.95 65.98
N LYS A 37 37.73 22.52 67.15
CA LYS A 37 38.86 23.42 67.43
C LYS A 37 39.91 22.67 68.27
N ASN A 38 41.18 22.82 67.92
CA ASN A 38 42.36 22.14 68.48
C ASN A 38 42.41 20.61 68.25
N VAL A 39 42.52 20.22 66.97
CA VAL A 39 42.81 18.82 66.59
C VAL A 39 44.32 18.71 66.32
N ASN A 40 45.05 17.91 67.10
CA ASN A 40 46.46 17.61 66.86
C ASN A 40 46.56 16.51 65.78
N TYR A 41 46.84 16.91 64.54
CA TYR A 41 47.05 15.96 63.44
C TYR A 41 48.44 15.31 63.57
N GLN A 42 48.50 13.98 63.58
CA GLN A 42 49.77 13.22 63.65
C GLN A 42 50.53 13.17 62.31
N TRP A 43 49.90 13.62 61.22
CA TRP A 43 50.49 13.67 59.88
C TRP A 43 51.06 15.07 59.57
N HIS A 44 52.07 15.14 58.71
CA HIS A 44 52.78 16.38 58.37
C HIS A 44 51.81 17.49 57.93
N GLU A 45 51.77 18.59 58.69
CA GLU A 45 50.97 19.79 58.39
C GLU A 45 51.53 20.52 57.16
N PHE A 46 51.22 20.03 55.96
CA PHE A 46 51.62 20.70 54.72
C PHE A 46 50.94 22.07 54.53
N PHE A 47 49.81 22.35 55.21
CA PHE A 47 49.06 23.60 55.04
C PHE A 47 48.38 24.08 56.34
N LYS A 48 48.52 25.38 56.66
CA LYS A 48 48.02 26.07 57.88
C LYS A 48 46.48 26.09 58.06
N HIS A 49 45.70 25.65 57.07
CA HIS A 49 44.22 25.61 57.10
C HIS A 49 43.73 24.15 57.05
N SER A 50 44.20 23.32 57.98
CA SER A 50 44.06 21.85 57.96
C SER A 50 42.61 21.35 57.88
N ASN A 51 41.69 21.93 58.64
CA ASN A 51 40.29 21.45 58.68
C ASN A 51 39.54 21.64 57.35
N GLN A 52 39.81 22.72 56.60
CA GLN A 52 39.11 22.99 55.32
C GLN A 52 39.55 22.02 54.21
N ILE A 53 40.82 21.63 54.21
CA ILE A 53 41.38 20.70 53.22
C ILE A 53 40.88 19.28 53.49
N VAL A 54 40.77 18.87 54.76
CA VAL A 54 40.20 17.58 55.15
C VAL A 54 38.73 17.48 54.72
N VAL A 55 37.94 18.56 54.85
CA VAL A 55 36.59 18.62 54.27
C VAL A 55 36.64 18.46 52.75
N GLY A 56 37.54 19.17 52.05
CA GLY A 56 37.70 19.02 50.60
C GLY A 56 38.00 17.59 50.16
N LEU A 57 38.92 16.90 50.86
CA LEU A 57 39.28 15.50 50.62
C LEU A 57 38.14 14.53 50.94
N LEU A 58 37.30 14.84 51.94
CA LEU A 58 36.10 14.06 52.26
C LEU A 58 35.06 14.13 51.12
N TRP A 59 34.89 15.31 50.52
CA TRP A 59 33.89 15.55 49.47
C TRP A 59 34.36 15.14 48.06
N LEU A 60 35.66 15.08 47.81
CA LEU A 60 36.21 14.80 46.48
C LEU A 60 35.74 13.45 45.90
N PRO A 61 35.79 12.32 46.63
CA PRO A 61 35.25 11.04 46.13
C PRO A 61 33.77 11.12 45.78
N ILE A 62 32.99 11.90 46.52
CA ILE A 62 31.53 12.04 46.35
C ILE A 62 31.22 12.83 45.08
N VAL A 63 32.00 13.88 44.82
CA VAL A 63 31.87 14.64 43.57
C VAL A 63 32.28 13.78 42.37
N CYS A 64 33.33 12.97 42.49
CA CYS A 64 33.72 12.02 41.44
C CYS A 64 32.64 10.96 41.18
N ILE A 65 32.06 10.37 42.23
CA ILE A 65 30.92 9.43 42.11
C ILE A 65 29.72 10.13 41.48
N TYR A 66 29.40 11.36 41.90
CA TYR A 66 28.31 12.15 41.33
C TYR A 66 28.50 12.39 39.83
N MET A 67 29.73 12.65 39.36
CA MET A 67 30.02 12.83 37.93
C MET A 67 29.89 11.50 37.16
N MET A 68 30.42 10.41 37.70
CA MET A 68 30.31 9.08 37.07
C MET A 68 28.87 8.58 36.99
N ASP A 69 28.10 8.75 38.06
CA ASP A 69 26.69 8.36 38.13
C ASP A 69 25.83 9.09 37.10
N LEU A 70 26.22 10.30 36.67
CA LEU A 70 25.48 11.06 35.66
C LEU A 70 25.36 10.27 34.35
N GLN A 71 26.39 9.51 33.97
CA GLN A 71 26.35 8.66 32.77
C GLN A 71 25.35 7.50 32.91
N ILE A 72 25.23 6.92 34.10
CA ILE A 72 24.27 5.84 34.38
C ILE A 72 22.84 6.39 34.29
N TRP A 73 22.56 7.51 34.97
CA TRP A 73 21.26 8.16 34.90
C TRP A 73 20.89 8.59 33.49
N PHE A 74 21.84 9.15 32.74
CA PHE A 74 21.64 9.48 31.32
C PHE A 74 21.31 8.22 30.49
N SER A 75 22.01 7.11 30.69
CA SER A 75 21.79 5.86 29.96
C SER A 75 20.39 5.27 30.24
N ILE A 76 19.94 5.31 31.50
CA ILE A 76 18.60 4.85 31.88
C ILE A 76 17.52 5.72 31.23
N TYR A 77 17.65 7.05 31.35
CA TYR A 77 16.65 7.97 30.81
C TYR A 77 16.64 8.02 29.28
N SER A 78 17.80 7.92 28.63
CA SER A 78 17.89 7.86 27.17
C SER A 78 17.33 6.55 26.63
N SER A 79 17.55 5.42 27.31
CA SER A 79 16.92 4.15 26.96
C SER A 79 15.39 4.21 27.13
N PHE A 80 14.91 4.75 28.25
CA PHE A 80 13.47 4.88 28.52
C PHE A 80 12.78 5.82 27.53
N LEU A 81 13.34 7.00 27.27
CA LEU A 81 12.79 7.91 26.27
C LEU A 81 12.97 7.38 24.86
N GLY A 82 14.05 6.68 24.55
CA GLY A 82 14.24 5.98 23.28
C GLY A 82 13.15 4.94 23.06
N ALA A 83 12.81 4.16 24.09
CA ALA A 83 11.71 3.20 24.05
C ALA A 83 10.34 3.89 23.90
N ILE A 84 10.10 4.99 24.63
CA ILE A 84 8.88 5.79 24.50
C ILE A 84 8.76 6.39 23.10
N ILE A 85 9.83 7.00 22.58
CA ILE A 85 9.86 7.59 21.24
C ILE A 85 9.69 6.50 20.19
N GLY A 86 10.37 5.37 20.31
CA GLY A 86 10.21 4.23 19.40
C GLY A 86 8.79 3.66 19.42
N LEU A 87 8.14 3.61 20.59
CA LEU A 87 6.74 3.18 20.73
C LEU A 87 5.75 4.22 20.19
N PHE A 88 6.04 5.51 20.37
CA PHE A 88 5.26 6.58 19.74
C PHE A 88 5.47 6.63 18.24
N ASP A 89 6.67 6.31 17.78
CA ASP A 89 7.05 6.22 16.38
C ASP A 89 6.61 4.92 15.74
N ARG A 90 6.14 3.95 16.53
CA ARG A 90 5.48 2.71 16.07
C ARG A 90 6.29 1.98 14.99
N LEU A 91 7.63 2.07 15.12
CA LEU A 91 8.56 1.40 14.24
C LEU A 91 8.31 -0.11 14.33
N GLY A 92 7.84 -0.69 13.24
CA GLY A 92 7.53 -2.11 13.16
C GLY A 92 6.17 -2.52 13.74
N GLU A 93 5.19 -1.62 13.90
CA GLU A 93 3.83 -2.02 14.31
C GLU A 93 3.12 -2.84 13.20
N ILE A 94 3.31 -2.49 11.93
CA ILE A 94 2.70 -3.19 10.79
C ILE A 94 3.73 -4.14 10.19
N GLN A 95 3.83 -5.36 10.70
CA GLN A 95 4.69 -6.41 10.13
C GLN A 95 3.89 -7.40 9.27
N ASN A 96 2.60 -7.55 9.60
CA ASN A 96 1.72 -8.53 8.98
C ASN A 96 0.51 -7.84 8.33
N ILE A 97 -0.03 -8.49 7.30
CA ILE A 97 -1.25 -8.06 6.61
C ILE A 97 -2.48 -7.96 7.54
N GLN A 98 -2.51 -8.71 8.64
CA GLN A 98 -3.54 -8.56 9.67
C GLN A 98 -3.48 -7.20 10.38
N HIS A 99 -2.27 -6.70 10.66
CA HIS A 99 -2.10 -5.36 11.24
C HIS A 99 -2.39 -4.29 10.18
N LEU A 100 -2.02 -4.54 8.92
CA LEU A 100 -2.39 -3.67 7.80
C LEU A 100 -3.91 -3.56 7.70
N ARG A 101 -4.63 -4.69 7.74
CA ARG A 101 -6.10 -4.74 7.68
C ARG A 101 -6.75 -3.83 8.74
N PHE A 102 -6.25 -3.82 9.97
CA PHE A 102 -6.80 -2.97 11.02
C PHE A 102 -6.54 -1.48 10.76
N ARG A 103 -5.41 -1.16 10.13
CA ARG A 103 -4.97 0.21 9.82
C ARG A 103 -5.44 0.73 8.48
N PHE A 104 -5.88 -0.15 7.58
CA PHE A 104 -6.29 0.22 6.24
C PHE A 104 -7.51 1.16 6.25
N GLN A 105 -8.36 1.05 7.26
CA GLN A 105 -9.43 2.00 7.57
C GLN A 105 -8.93 3.39 7.98
N TYR A 106 -7.63 3.64 8.12
CA TYR A 106 -7.10 4.98 8.37
C TYR A 106 -6.19 5.42 7.22
N PHE A 107 -5.99 4.56 6.23
CA PHE A 107 -5.02 4.75 5.16
C PHE A 107 -5.40 5.88 4.22
N ALA A 108 -6.65 5.89 3.73
CA ALA A 108 -7.15 6.98 2.90
C ALA A 108 -6.98 8.34 3.59
N SER A 109 -7.35 8.43 4.87
CA SER A 109 -7.19 9.67 5.65
C SER A 109 -5.72 10.05 5.90
N ALA A 110 -4.82 9.07 6.04
CA ALA A 110 -3.39 9.32 6.20
C ALA A 110 -2.75 9.79 4.88
N ILE A 111 -3.13 9.20 3.75
CA ILE A 111 -2.70 9.60 2.41
C ILE A 111 -3.19 11.01 2.12
N GLN A 112 -4.46 11.31 2.34
CA GLN A 112 -5.00 12.65 2.16
C GLN A 112 -4.27 13.67 3.03
N PHE A 113 -4.05 13.35 4.31
CA PHE A 113 -3.43 14.30 5.23
C PHE A 113 -1.95 14.56 4.94
N ASN A 114 -1.20 13.54 4.49
CA ASN A 114 0.24 13.64 4.28
C ASN A 114 0.64 13.97 2.84
N LEU A 115 -0.03 13.35 1.85
CA LEU A 115 0.34 13.39 0.44
C LEU A 115 -0.46 14.42 -0.37
N MET A 116 -1.65 14.82 0.05
CA MET A 116 -2.43 15.82 -0.68
C MET A 116 -2.29 17.22 -0.09
N PRO A 117 -2.17 18.25 -0.94
CA PRO A 117 -2.15 19.63 -0.49
C PRO A 117 -3.52 20.00 0.09
N GLY A 118 -3.61 20.12 1.40
CA GLY A 118 -4.85 20.55 2.06
C GLY A 118 -5.21 22.00 1.73
N GLU A 119 -6.13 22.23 0.78
CA GLU A 119 -6.68 23.56 0.45
C GLU A 119 -7.23 24.28 1.71
N GLN A 120 -7.80 23.53 2.65
CA GLN A 120 -8.43 24.08 3.85
C GLN A 120 -7.45 24.53 4.95
N LEU A 121 -6.16 24.18 4.86
CA LEU A 121 -5.16 24.56 5.86
C LEU A 121 -4.29 25.76 5.44
N LEU A 122 -4.23 26.07 4.15
CA LEU A 122 -3.50 27.24 3.63
C LEU A 122 -4.17 28.57 4.04
N ASN A 123 -5.48 28.56 4.27
CA ASN A 123 -6.25 29.75 4.70
C ASN A 123 -6.28 29.94 6.23
N ALA A 124 -5.80 28.96 7.00
CA ALA A 124 -5.67 29.10 8.44
C ALA A 124 -4.30 29.74 8.75
N SER A 125 -4.31 31.07 8.92
CA SER A 125 -3.19 31.85 9.50
C SER A 125 -2.35 31.03 10.48
N GLU A 126 -1.02 31.16 10.41
CA GLU A 126 0.01 30.48 11.22
C GLU A 126 -0.10 30.77 12.74
N THR A 127 -1.25 30.54 13.33
CA THR A 127 -1.52 30.80 14.73
C THR A 127 -1.18 29.51 15.50
N TYR A 128 -0.35 29.59 16.54
CA TYR A 128 0.02 28.47 17.44
C TYR A 128 -1.09 27.41 17.73
N PRO A 129 -2.37 27.79 17.96
CA PRO A 129 -3.50 26.83 18.08
C PRO A 129 -3.78 25.96 16.85
N SER A 130 -3.53 26.42 15.61
CA SER A 130 -3.72 25.60 14.40
C SER A 130 -2.66 24.50 14.30
N LYS A 131 -1.40 24.81 14.66
CA LYS A 131 -0.31 23.82 14.76
C LYS A 131 -0.57 22.78 15.85
N LEU A 132 -1.11 23.18 17.00
CA LEU A 132 -1.53 22.24 18.06
C LEU A 132 -2.71 21.38 17.64
N LYS A 133 -3.72 21.95 16.96
CA LYS A 133 -4.87 21.19 16.44
C LYS A 133 -4.43 20.18 15.38
N ALA A 134 -3.54 20.58 14.46
CA ALA A 134 -2.92 19.68 13.48
C ALA A 134 -2.09 18.58 14.16
N ALA A 135 -1.30 18.91 15.18
CA ALA A 135 -0.55 17.92 15.97
C ALA A 135 -1.48 16.94 16.72
N LEU A 136 -2.61 17.42 17.24
CA LEU A 136 -3.63 16.58 17.89
C LEU A 136 -4.37 15.69 16.89
N TYR A 137 -4.67 16.20 15.69
CA TYR A 137 -5.22 15.37 14.60
C TYR A 137 -4.20 14.32 14.13
N ARG A 138 -2.92 14.67 13.98
CA ARG A 138 -1.83 13.72 13.72
C ARG A 138 -1.74 12.66 14.81
N LEU A 139 -1.80 13.05 16.07
CA LEU A 139 -1.81 12.10 17.19
C LEU A 139 -3.04 11.18 17.16
N LYS A 140 -4.21 11.70 16.79
CA LYS A 140 -5.44 10.92 16.64
C LYS A 140 -5.38 9.92 15.49
N LEU A 141 -4.87 10.34 14.32
CA LEU A 141 -4.60 9.47 13.16
C LEU A 141 -3.57 8.39 13.51
N ARG A 142 -2.46 8.78 14.15
CA ARG A 142 -1.38 7.87 14.58
C ARG A 142 -1.83 6.85 15.61
N CYS A 143 -2.65 7.26 16.58
CA CYS A 143 -3.15 6.39 17.64
C CYS A 143 -4.39 5.56 17.23
N GLY A 144 -4.98 5.79 16.06
CA GLY A 144 -6.25 5.15 15.67
C GLY A 144 -7.42 5.52 16.58
N LEU A 145 -7.34 6.67 17.25
CA LEU A 145 -8.38 7.19 18.17
C LEU A 145 -9.36 8.13 17.45
N GLY A 146 -9.29 8.21 16.12
CA GLY A 146 -10.28 8.88 15.29
C GLY A 146 -11.57 8.07 15.20
N LYS A 147 -12.69 8.72 14.85
CA LYS A 147 -13.90 7.98 14.48
C LYS A 147 -13.57 7.10 13.26
N PRO A 148 -13.75 5.78 13.31
CA PRO A 148 -13.53 4.91 12.17
C PRO A 148 -14.50 5.34 11.06
N PHE A 149 -13.94 5.70 9.90
CA PHE A 149 -14.50 5.82 8.55
C PHE A 149 -15.92 6.36 8.26
N LYS A 150 -16.76 6.70 9.24
CA LYS A 150 -18.09 7.31 9.02
C LYS A 150 -18.06 8.71 8.41
N LYS A 151 -16.86 9.28 8.22
CA LYS A 151 -16.66 10.62 7.65
C LYS A 151 -16.15 10.59 6.20
N LEU A 152 -15.85 9.41 5.64
CA LEU A 152 -15.43 9.28 4.23
C LEU A 152 -16.59 8.89 3.30
N GLU A 153 -17.62 8.18 3.79
CA GLU A 153 -18.88 8.01 3.02
C GLU A 153 -19.48 9.37 2.59
N SER A 154 -19.18 10.45 3.31
CA SER A 154 -19.60 11.82 2.96
C SER A 154 -18.66 12.56 1.99
N ASN A 155 -17.41 12.10 1.81
CA ASN A 155 -16.41 12.70 0.91
C ASN A 155 -16.02 11.67 -0.16
N GLN A 156 -16.81 11.59 -1.23
CA GLN A 156 -16.63 10.59 -2.28
C GLN A 156 -15.32 10.82 -3.07
N GLU A 157 -14.99 12.08 -3.37
CA GLU A 157 -13.71 12.56 -3.92
C GLU A 157 -12.48 11.85 -3.33
N ASP A 158 -12.38 11.90 -1.99
CA ASP A 158 -11.23 11.41 -1.26
C ASP A 158 -11.06 9.89 -1.39
N THR A 159 -12.17 9.17 -1.57
CA THR A 159 -12.17 7.71 -1.75
C THR A 159 -11.65 7.34 -3.13
N TYR A 160 -12.04 8.07 -4.18
CA TYR A 160 -11.59 7.81 -5.55
C TYR A 160 -10.11 8.11 -5.72
N LYS A 161 -9.64 9.25 -5.21
CA LYS A 161 -8.21 9.58 -5.22
C LYS A 161 -7.38 8.53 -4.50
N PHE A 162 -7.87 8.02 -3.37
CA PHE A 162 -7.22 6.93 -2.64
C PHE A 162 -7.19 5.63 -3.46
N ALA A 163 -8.31 5.24 -4.06
CA ALA A 163 -8.40 4.02 -4.88
C ALA A 163 -7.43 4.09 -6.07
N MET A 164 -7.33 5.24 -6.73
CA MET A 164 -6.42 5.45 -7.85
C MET A 164 -4.95 5.29 -7.44
N ILE A 165 -4.52 5.94 -6.35
CA ILE A 165 -3.14 5.80 -5.83
C ILE A 165 -2.87 4.34 -5.46
N TRP A 166 -3.81 3.70 -4.75
CA TRP A 166 -3.63 2.32 -4.28
C TRP A 166 -3.53 1.34 -5.45
N ASN A 167 -4.44 1.42 -6.42
CA ASN A 167 -4.45 0.54 -7.58
C ASN A 167 -3.17 0.71 -8.41
N GLU A 168 -2.65 1.91 -8.55
CA GLU A 168 -1.38 2.15 -9.26
C GLU A 168 -0.16 1.57 -8.53
N ILE A 169 -0.15 1.58 -7.19
CA ILE A 169 0.87 0.85 -6.43
C ILE A 169 0.78 -0.65 -6.71
N ILE A 170 -0.43 -1.22 -6.71
CA ILE A 170 -0.63 -2.66 -6.97
C ILE A 170 -0.25 -3.03 -8.42
N MET A 171 -0.62 -2.20 -9.40
CA MET A 171 -0.23 -2.37 -10.80
C MET A 171 1.29 -2.30 -10.98
N THR A 172 1.97 -1.38 -10.29
CA THR A 172 3.44 -1.31 -10.31
C THR A 172 4.06 -2.60 -9.76
N PHE A 173 3.50 -3.21 -8.72
CA PHE A 173 3.96 -4.52 -8.24
C PHE A 173 3.71 -5.64 -9.23
N ARG A 174 2.64 -5.56 -10.02
CA ARG A 174 2.38 -6.52 -11.10
C ARG A 174 3.38 -6.39 -12.23
N GLU A 175 3.72 -5.17 -12.63
CA GLU A 175 4.74 -4.86 -13.64
C GLU A 175 6.16 -5.28 -13.21
N GLU A 176 6.43 -5.31 -11.90
CA GLU A 176 7.67 -5.86 -11.34
C GLU A 176 7.64 -7.38 -11.16
N ASP A 177 6.53 -8.04 -11.53
CA ASP A 177 6.27 -9.47 -11.34
C ASP A 177 6.29 -9.92 -9.86
N ILE A 178 6.13 -8.98 -8.93
CA ILE A 178 6.12 -9.27 -7.49
C ILE A 178 4.81 -9.96 -7.08
N VAL A 179 3.72 -9.63 -7.78
CA VAL A 179 2.35 -10.06 -7.48
C VAL A 179 1.73 -10.71 -8.72
N SER A 180 0.97 -11.80 -8.54
CA SER A 180 0.24 -12.50 -9.62
C SER A 180 -1.03 -11.78 -10.06
N ASP A 181 -1.58 -12.11 -11.23
CA ASP A 181 -2.83 -11.49 -11.72
C ASP A 181 -4.00 -11.73 -10.77
N ARG A 182 -4.07 -12.94 -10.20
CA ARG A 182 -5.06 -13.27 -9.17
C ARG A 182 -4.89 -12.43 -7.91
N GLU A 183 -3.66 -12.18 -7.47
CA GLU A 183 -3.43 -11.38 -6.27
C GLU A 183 -3.70 -9.89 -6.50
N VAL A 184 -3.47 -9.38 -7.71
CA VAL A 184 -3.90 -8.03 -8.14
C VAL A 184 -5.40 -7.89 -7.96
N GLU A 185 -6.20 -8.80 -8.54
CA GLU A 185 -7.67 -8.77 -8.42
C GLU A 185 -8.17 -8.80 -6.97
N LEU A 186 -7.40 -9.40 -6.05
CA LEU A 186 -7.74 -9.48 -4.64
C LEU A 186 -7.35 -8.23 -3.84
N LEU A 187 -6.29 -7.54 -4.25
CA LEU A 187 -5.74 -6.36 -3.59
C LEU A 187 -6.31 -5.05 -4.16
N GLU A 188 -6.81 -5.06 -5.39
CA GLU A 188 -7.40 -3.90 -6.06
C GLU A 188 -8.66 -3.39 -5.34
N LEU A 189 -8.81 -2.07 -5.34
CA LEU A 189 -10.04 -1.37 -4.99
C LEU A 189 -10.88 -1.22 -6.26
N PRO A 190 -12.01 -1.94 -6.40
CA PRO A 190 -12.82 -1.81 -7.62
C PRO A 190 -13.52 -0.45 -7.65
N GLU A 191 -13.71 0.04 -8.87
CA GLU A 191 -14.50 1.24 -9.13
C GLU A 191 -15.99 0.92 -9.13
N ARG A 192 -16.83 1.92 -8.85
CA ARG A 192 -18.29 1.75 -8.83
C ARG A 192 -18.82 1.57 -10.26
N TYR A 193 -18.99 0.33 -10.71
CA TYR A 193 -19.66 0.04 -11.98
C TYR A 193 -21.19 0.06 -11.88
N TRP A 194 -21.74 -0.17 -10.69
CA TRP A 194 -23.17 -0.10 -10.41
C TRP A 194 -23.42 0.46 -9.01
N ASP A 195 -24.68 0.76 -8.70
CA ASP A 195 -25.14 1.48 -7.50
C ASP A 195 -25.01 0.64 -6.21
N ILE A 196 -23.76 0.25 -5.87
CA ILE A 196 -23.40 -0.37 -4.60
C ILE A 196 -23.40 0.71 -3.54
N ARG A 197 -24.15 0.47 -2.46
CA ARG A 197 -24.37 1.46 -1.40
C ARG A 197 -23.15 1.71 -0.52
N VAL A 198 -22.10 0.91 -0.67
CA VAL A 198 -20.92 0.89 0.20
C VAL A 198 -19.62 0.99 -0.59
N ILE A 199 -18.57 1.42 0.11
CA ILE A 199 -17.19 1.34 -0.36
C ILE A 199 -16.81 -0.14 -0.48
N GLN A 200 -16.28 -0.52 -1.63
CA GLN A 200 -15.80 -1.86 -1.91
C GLN A 200 -14.34 -1.97 -1.46
N TRP A 201 -14.11 -2.72 -0.39
CA TRP A 201 -12.75 -2.96 0.12
C TRP A 201 -12.06 -4.09 -0.65
N PRO A 202 -10.72 -4.15 -0.68
CA PRO A 202 -10.01 -5.28 -1.25
C PRO A 202 -10.49 -6.61 -0.68
N CYS A 203 -10.64 -7.63 -1.53
CA CYS A 203 -11.14 -8.95 -1.14
C CYS A 203 -10.34 -9.57 0.00
N VAL A 204 -9.03 -9.28 0.06
CA VAL A 204 -8.16 -9.76 1.14
C VAL A 204 -8.64 -9.31 2.52
N PHE A 205 -9.24 -8.12 2.65
CA PHE A 205 -9.75 -7.62 3.93
C PHE A 205 -11.18 -8.05 4.25
N LEU A 206 -11.90 -8.58 3.26
CA LEU A 206 -13.27 -9.11 3.44
C LEU A 206 -13.28 -10.61 3.79
N SER A 207 -12.10 -11.24 3.86
CA SER A 207 -11.96 -12.68 4.09
C SER A 207 -12.75 -13.15 5.31
N ASN A 208 -13.56 -14.21 5.14
CA ASN A 208 -14.34 -14.86 6.21
C ASN A 208 -15.45 -13.99 6.85
N GLU A 209 -15.60 -12.72 6.45
CA GLU A 209 -16.55 -11.81 7.11
C GLU A 209 -18.01 -12.17 6.82
N VAL A 210 -18.34 -12.59 5.59
CA VAL A 210 -19.70 -13.03 5.25
C VAL A 210 -20.06 -14.31 6.00
N LEU A 211 -19.13 -15.26 6.12
CA LEU A 211 -19.34 -16.50 6.87
C LEU A 211 -19.55 -16.23 8.38
N LEU A 212 -18.79 -15.27 8.94
CA LEU A 212 -18.99 -14.80 10.32
C LEU A 212 -20.35 -14.11 10.51
N ALA A 213 -20.78 -13.31 9.53
CA ALA A 213 -22.11 -12.69 9.54
C ALA A 213 -23.22 -13.74 9.49
N LEU A 214 -23.10 -14.76 8.63
CA LEU A 214 -24.04 -15.89 8.56
C LEU A 214 -24.11 -16.66 9.87
N ARG A 215 -22.96 -16.90 10.51
CA ARG A 215 -22.90 -17.52 11.84
C ARG A 215 -23.60 -16.67 12.90
N CYS A 216 -23.37 -15.36 12.91
CA CYS A 216 -24.06 -14.44 13.81
C CYS A 216 -25.57 -14.44 13.57
N ALA A 217 -26.00 -14.51 12.32
CA ALA A 217 -27.40 -14.54 11.92
C ALA A 217 -28.10 -15.85 12.36
N LYS A 218 -27.38 -16.98 12.36
CA LYS A 218 -27.86 -18.27 12.87
C LYS A 218 -27.94 -18.30 14.40
N GLU A 219 -26.94 -17.75 15.09
CA GLU A 219 -26.90 -17.68 16.57
C GLU A 219 -27.95 -16.74 17.15
N LEU A 220 -28.33 -15.70 16.41
CA LEU A 220 -29.26 -14.64 16.85
C LEU A 220 -30.59 -14.67 16.08
N SER A 221 -31.07 -15.86 15.67
CA SER A 221 -32.31 -15.99 14.88
C SER A 221 -33.54 -15.37 15.54
N ASP A 222 -33.57 -15.36 16.88
CA ASP A 222 -34.73 -14.94 17.67
C ASP A 222 -34.56 -13.52 18.25
N ALA A 223 -33.40 -12.90 18.01
CA ALA A 223 -33.07 -11.56 18.52
C ALA A 223 -33.64 -10.46 17.61
N PRO A 224 -33.89 -9.24 18.13
CA PRO A 224 -34.34 -8.12 17.30
C PRO A 224 -33.25 -7.70 16.29
N ASP A 225 -33.68 -7.30 15.10
CA ASP A 225 -32.83 -6.90 13.97
C ASP A 225 -31.77 -5.86 14.37
N LYS A 226 -32.13 -4.88 15.22
CA LYS A 226 -31.19 -3.87 15.73
C LYS A 226 -29.97 -4.47 16.42
N ARG A 227 -30.17 -5.54 17.20
CA ARG A 227 -29.08 -6.19 17.94
C ARG A 227 -28.20 -7.01 17.00
N LEU A 228 -28.81 -7.69 16.03
CA LEU A 228 -28.08 -8.41 14.99
C LEU A 228 -27.25 -7.44 14.14
N TRP A 229 -27.88 -6.38 13.63
CA TRP A 229 -27.23 -5.36 12.82
C TRP A 229 -26.16 -4.60 13.60
N SER A 230 -26.36 -4.32 14.89
CA SER A 230 -25.33 -3.73 15.74
C SER A 230 -24.11 -4.64 15.88
N LYS A 231 -24.30 -5.97 15.99
CA LYS A 231 -23.19 -6.94 16.04
C LYS A 231 -22.43 -6.99 14.71
N ILE A 232 -23.14 -6.98 13.58
CA ILE A 232 -22.55 -6.92 12.23
C ILE A 232 -21.81 -5.59 12.02
N SER A 233 -22.39 -4.48 12.47
CA SER A 233 -21.82 -3.13 12.30
C SER A 233 -20.66 -2.81 13.25
N LYS A 234 -20.30 -3.72 14.18
CA LYS A 234 -19.09 -3.52 15.00
C LYS A 234 -17.81 -3.59 14.16
N ASN A 235 -17.82 -4.38 13.09
CA ASN A 235 -16.71 -4.47 12.15
C ASN A 235 -17.16 -3.83 10.83
N GLU A 236 -16.53 -2.72 10.41
CA GLU A 236 -16.86 -2.06 9.15
C GLU A 236 -16.66 -2.99 7.95
N TYR A 237 -15.65 -3.85 7.96
CA TYR A 237 -15.45 -4.83 6.88
C TYR A 237 -16.59 -5.84 6.79
N MET A 238 -17.13 -6.29 7.92
CA MET A 238 -18.29 -7.18 7.95
C MET A 238 -19.54 -6.49 7.41
N ARG A 239 -19.77 -5.24 7.81
CA ARG A 239 -20.89 -4.43 7.30
C ARG A 239 -20.79 -4.26 5.79
N CYS A 240 -19.63 -3.82 5.28
CA CYS A 240 -19.40 -3.63 3.85
C CYS A 240 -19.53 -4.94 3.08
N ALA A 241 -18.92 -6.04 3.54
CA ALA A 241 -19.00 -7.33 2.86
C ALA A 241 -20.43 -7.84 2.70
N VAL A 242 -21.26 -7.70 3.73
CA VAL A 242 -22.66 -8.15 3.68
C VAL A 242 -23.49 -7.30 2.70
N ILE A 243 -23.30 -5.98 2.72
CA ILE A 243 -24.02 -5.07 1.81
C ILE A 243 -23.54 -5.28 0.37
N GLU A 244 -22.23 -5.36 0.15
CA GLU A 244 -21.63 -5.60 -1.17
C GLU A 244 -22.09 -6.94 -1.74
N ALA A 245 -22.11 -8.02 -0.94
CA ALA A 245 -22.59 -9.31 -1.39
C ALA A 245 -24.07 -9.27 -1.79
N TYR A 246 -24.91 -8.58 -1.01
CA TYR A 246 -26.33 -8.43 -1.31
C TYR A 246 -26.57 -7.61 -2.59
N ASP A 247 -25.96 -6.43 -2.69
CA ASP A 247 -26.10 -5.54 -3.86
C ASP A 247 -25.54 -6.24 -5.11
N SER A 248 -24.41 -6.94 -5.01
CA SER A 248 -23.83 -7.70 -6.12
C SER A 248 -24.76 -8.83 -6.60
N VAL A 249 -25.33 -9.63 -5.69
CA VAL A 249 -26.29 -10.68 -6.06
C VAL A 249 -27.54 -10.09 -6.73
N LYS A 250 -28.04 -8.98 -6.19
CA LYS A 250 -29.18 -8.25 -6.76
C LYS A 250 -28.89 -7.78 -8.19
N HIS A 251 -27.73 -7.16 -8.41
CA HIS A 251 -27.31 -6.72 -9.73
C HIS A 251 -27.10 -7.88 -10.70
N LEU A 252 -26.35 -8.93 -10.29
CA LEU A 252 -26.11 -10.10 -11.15
C LEU A 252 -27.41 -10.75 -11.60
N LEU A 253 -28.37 -10.96 -10.70
CA LEU A 253 -29.66 -11.55 -11.05
C LEU A 253 -30.50 -10.67 -11.99
N LEU A 254 -30.45 -9.35 -11.80
CA LEU A 254 -31.16 -8.41 -12.70
C LEU A 254 -30.50 -8.32 -14.09
N THR A 255 -29.19 -8.54 -14.19
CA THR A 255 -28.44 -8.54 -15.46
C THR A 255 -28.59 -9.84 -16.22
N ILE A 256 -28.58 -10.99 -15.52
CA ILE A 256 -28.73 -12.32 -16.13
C ILE A 256 -30.15 -12.53 -16.69
N VAL A 257 -31.17 -11.90 -16.09
CA VAL A 257 -32.56 -12.00 -16.54
C VAL A 257 -32.87 -10.91 -17.56
N LYS A 258 -33.29 -11.33 -18.77
CA LYS A 258 -33.62 -10.44 -19.90
C LYS A 258 -34.54 -9.28 -19.49
N TYR A 259 -34.17 -8.08 -19.93
CA TYR A 259 -34.97 -6.87 -19.77
C TYR A 259 -36.35 -7.05 -20.44
N ASP A 260 -37.39 -6.40 -19.88
CA ASP A 260 -38.80 -6.46 -20.35
C ASP A 260 -39.51 -7.83 -20.26
N THR A 261 -38.98 -8.78 -19.47
CA THR A 261 -39.66 -10.05 -19.19
C THR A 261 -40.49 -10.00 -17.89
N GLN A 262 -41.50 -10.88 -17.77
CA GLN A 262 -42.27 -11.00 -16.52
C GLN A 262 -41.36 -11.46 -15.37
N GLU A 263 -40.39 -12.31 -15.69
CA GLU A 263 -39.35 -12.83 -14.82
C GLU A 263 -38.48 -11.70 -14.25
N HIS A 264 -38.08 -10.73 -15.07
CA HIS A 264 -37.33 -9.56 -14.60
C HIS A 264 -38.15 -8.73 -13.60
N SER A 265 -39.45 -8.54 -13.87
CA SER A 265 -40.36 -7.83 -12.96
C SER A 265 -40.50 -8.55 -11.62
N ILE A 266 -40.61 -9.88 -11.62
CA ILE A 266 -40.70 -10.70 -10.40
C ILE A 266 -39.43 -10.56 -9.56
N VAL A 267 -38.25 -10.66 -10.19
CA VAL A 267 -36.96 -10.50 -9.49
C VAL A 267 -36.84 -9.09 -8.90
N LYS A 268 -37.22 -8.07 -9.67
CA LYS A 268 -37.21 -6.68 -9.22
C LYS A 268 -38.15 -6.45 -8.02
N THR A 269 -39.38 -6.94 -8.07
CA THR A 269 -40.34 -6.82 -6.95
C THR A 269 -39.85 -7.58 -5.72
N PHE A 270 -39.24 -8.75 -5.91
CA PHE A 270 -38.69 -9.54 -4.80
C PHE A 270 -37.60 -8.78 -4.04
N PHE A 271 -36.63 -8.19 -4.75
CA PHE A 271 -35.59 -7.37 -4.10
C PHE A 271 -36.14 -6.07 -3.49
N GLN A 272 -37.17 -5.46 -4.10
CA GLN A 272 -37.85 -4.31 -3.50
C GLN A 272 -38.54 -4.65 -2.19
N GLU A 273 -39.20 -5.81 -2.10
CA GLU A 273 -39.80 -6.27 -0.84
C GLU A 273 -38.74 -6.47 0.24
N ILE A 274 -37.61 -7.12 -0.09
CA ILE A 274 -36.50 -7.30 0.85
C ILE A 274 -36.00 -5.93 1.33
N ASP A 275 -35.74 -4.99 0.42
CA ASP A 275 -35.28 -3.65 0.76
C ASP A 275 -36.27 -2.94 1.73
N GLN A 276 -37.58 -3.04 1.49
CA GLN A 276 -38.60 -2.49 2.38
C GLN A 276 -38.56 -3.10 3.79
N TRP A 277 -38.46 -4.42 3.90
CA TRP A 277 -38.41 -5.10 5.20
C TRP A 277 -37.12 -4.82 5.98
N VAL A 278 -36.01 -4.63 5.27
CA VAL A 278 -34.74 -4.18 5.86
C VAL A 278 -34.88 -2.74 6.39
N HIS A 279 -35.47 -1.82 5.60
CA HIS A 279 -35.73 -0.45 6.05
C HIS A 279 -36.68 -0.37 7.25
N LEU A 280 -37.67 -1.26 7.34
CA LEU A 280 -38.59 -1.35 8.47
C LEU A 280 -38.02 -2.07 9.70
N GLU A 281 -36.77 -2.56 9.64
CA GLU A 281 -36.08 -3.31 10.72
C GLU A 281 -36.89 -4.52 11.23
N LYS A 282 -37.58 -5.22 10.33
CA LYS A 282 -38.44 -6.39 10.62
C LYS A 282 -38.13 -7.60 9.72
N PHE A 283 -36.91 -7.68 9.20
CA PHE A 283 -36.45 -8.75 8.33
C PHE A 283 -36.50 -10.13 9.03
N THR A 284 -36.02 -10.25 10.27
CA THR A 284 -36.00 -11.55 10.99
C THR A 284 -37.41 -12.09 11.30
N LYS A 285 -38.40 -11.20 11.40
CA LYS A 285 -39.81 -11.57 11.64
C LYS A 285 -40.47 -12.15 10.39
N ARG A 286 -40.09 -11.66 9.21
CA ARG A 286 -40.68 -12.04 7.93
C ARG A 286 -39.96 -13.23 7.29
N TYR A 287 -38.63 -13.28 7.39
CA TYR A 287 -37.80 -14.25 6.71
C TYR A 287 -37.06 -15.17 7.68
N LYS A 288 -36.99 -16.45 7.32
CA LYS A 288 -36.33 -17.48 8.13
C LYS A 288 -34.83 -17.47 7.90
N VAL A 289 -34.11 -16.73 8.74
CA VAL A 289 -32.65 -16.51 8.67
C VAL A 289 -31.82 -17.80 8.69
N THR A 290 -32.34 -18.87 9.30
CA THR A 290 -31.67 -20.19 9.32
C THR A 290 -31.54 -20.83 7.92
N SER A 291 -32.34 -20.39 6.95
CA SER A 291 -32.26 -20.86 5.56
C SER A 291 -31.21 -20.11 4.73
N LEU A 292 -30.66 -19.00 5.26
CA LEU A 292 -29.69 -18.17 4.56
C LEU A 292 -28.38 -18.92 4.26
N GLY A 293 -28.00 -19.87 5.10
CA GLY A 293 -26.87 -20.76 4.83
C GLY A 293 -27.06 -21.63 3.58
N LYS A 294 -28.29 -22.11 3.33
CA LYS A 294 -28.61 -22.88 2.11
C LYS A 294 -28.59 -22.00 0.86
N ILE A 295 -29.05 -20.75 1.00
CA ILE A 295 -29.01 -19.77 -0.09
C ILE A 295 -27.55 -19.44 -0.43
N HIS A 296 -26.70 -19.25 0.59
CA HIS A 296 -25.27 -19.06 0.40
C HIS A 296 -24.63 -20.22 -0.36
N GLU A 297 -24.91 -21.48 0.00
CA GLU A 297 -24.43 -22.66 -0.74
C GLU A 297 -24.91 -22.68 -2.20
N GLN A 298 -26.17 -22.30 -2.47
CA GLN A 298 -26.71 -22.24 -3.83
C GLN A 298 -26.11 -21.11 -4.66
N VAL A 299 -25.92 -19.92 -4.07
CA VAL A 299 -25.25 -18.79 -4.75
C VAL A 299 -23.80 -19.12 -5.03
N LEU A 300 -23.11 -19.77 -4.08
CA LEU A 300 -21.78 -20.30 -4.30
C LEU A 300 -21.75 -21.28 -5.46
N TYR A 301 -22.73 -22.18 -5.52
CA TYR A 301 -22.83 -23.14 -6.61
C TYR A 301 -22.99 -22.45 -7.97
N VAL A 302 -23.92 -21.49 -8.09
CA VAL A 302 -24.13 -20.71 -9.32
C VAL A 302 -22.87 -19.93 -9.72
N ALA A 303 -22.18 -19.32 -8.77
CA ALA A 303 -20.96 -18.58 -9.02
C ALA A 303 -19.77 -19.50 -9.37
N ALA A 304 -19.67 -20.69 -8.77
CA ALA A 304 -18.58 -21.64 -8.97
C ALA A 304 -18.69 -22.47 -10.25
N ILE A 305 -19.90 -22.81 -10.71
CA ILE A 305 -20.08 -23.51 -12.01
C ILE A 305 -19.73 -22.59 -13.19
N GLN A 306 -19.75 -21.27 -12.99
CA GLN A 306 -19.43 -20.32 -14.05
C GLN A 306 -17.93 -20.09 -14.24
N ASP A 307 -17.08 -20.65 -13.38
CA ASP A 307 -15.70 -20.95 -13.77
C ASP A 307 -15.71 -22.15 -14.73
N PHE A 308 -15.85 -21.84 -16.03
CA PHE A 308 -15.60 -22.71 -17.20
C PHE A 308 -16.61 -23.82 -17.56
N THR A 309 -17.68 -23.42 -18.26
CA THR A 309 -17.90 -24.03 -19.59
C THR A 309 -18.02 -22.95 -20.66
N LYS A 310 -17.07 -22.92 -21.59
CA LYS A 310 -17.18 -22.21 -22.88
C LYS A 310 -18.40 -22.68 -23.70
N GLU A 311 -18.96 -23.84 -23.34
CA GLU A 311 -20.10 -24.45 -23.98
C GLU A 311 -21.38 -24.27 -23.15
N HIS A 312 -22.44 -23.83 -23.82
CA HIS A 312 -23.78 -23.81 -23.24
C HIS A 312 -24.22 -25.26 -22.95
N ARG A 313 -24.34 -25.62 -21.67
CA ARG A 313 -24.90 -26.92 -21.30
C ARG A 313 -26.42 -26.89 -21.42
N ASP A 314 -26.95 -27.83 -22.20
CA ASP A 314 -28.39 -28.03 -22.32
C ASP A 314 -28.98 -28.58 -21.00
N ILE A 315 -30.28 -28.36 -20.78
CA ILE A 315 -30.98 -28.74 -19.54
C ILE A 315 -30.89 -30.24 -19.26
N HIS A 316 -30.79 -31.05 -20.32
CA HIS A 316 -30.53 -32.48 -20.20
C HIS A 316 -29.17 -32.79 -19.55
N GLN A 317 -28.11 -32.09 -19.95
CA GLN A 317 -26.77 -32.24 -19.35
C GLN A 317 -26.74 -31.73 -17.91
N LEU A 318 -27.50 -30.67 -17.61
CA LEU A 318 -27.67 -30.17 -16.24
C LEU A 318 -28.44 -31.16 -15.35
N ARG A 319 -29.46 -31.86 -15.89
CA ARG A 319 -30.20 -32.92 -15.16
C ARG A 319 -29.37 -34.18 -14.92
N GLU A 320 -28.51 -34.55 -15.86
CA GLU A 320 -27.57 -35.66 -15.73
C GLU A 320 -26.54 -35.38 -14.65
N ALA A 321 -25.99 -34.15 -14.62
CA ALA A 321 -25.10 -33.67 -13.58
C ALA A 321 -25.80 -33.44 -12.22
N GLY A 322 -27.12 -33.59 -12.12
CA GLY A 322 -27.90 -33.43 -10.89
C GLY A 322 -28.22 -31.98 -10.50
N LEU A 323 -28.10 -31.05 -11.45
CA LEU A 323 -28.12 -29.59 -11.23
C LEU A 323 -29.49 -28.96 -11.51
N ALA A 324 -30.35 -29.71 -12.18
CA ALA A 324 -31.76 -29.41 -12.31
C ALA A 324 -32.59 -30.55 -11.71
N PRO A 325 -33.73 -30.26 -11.06
CA PRO A 325 -34.60 -31.30 -10.52
C PRO A 325 -34.97 -32.32 -11.61
N ARG A 326 -34.79 -33.61 -11.30
CA ARG A 326 -35.19 -34.72 -12.20
C ARG A 326 -36.71 -34.93 -12.27
N THR A 327 -37.50 -34.04 -11.64
CA THR A 327 -38.95 -34.14 -11.59
C THR A 327 -39.56 -33.95 -12.97
N THR A 328 -40.15 -35.02 -13.49
CA THR A 328 -40.88 -35.13 -14.76
C THR A 328 -42.24 -34.42 -14.76
N VAL A 329 -42.41 -33.36 -13.95
CA VAL A 329 -43.69 -32.68 -13.78
C VAL A 329 -43.54 -31.20 -14.10
N SER A 330 -43.42 -30.88 -15.38
CA SER A 330 -44.34 -29.97 -16.07
C SER A 330 -43.91 -29.83 -17.54
N ARG A 331 -44.88 -29.92 -18.47
CA ARG A 331 -44.73 -29.50 -19.87
C ARG A 331 -44.55 -27.99 -20.03
N ALA A 332 -44.74 -27.22 -18.95
CA ALA A 332 -44.31 -25.83 -18.86
C ALA A 332 -42.88 -25.83 -18.32
N GLY A 333 -41.93 -25.32 -19.10
CA GLY A 333 -40.54 -25.14 -18.66
C GLY A 333 -40.42 -24.38 -17.34
N PHE A 334 -39.25 -24.44 -16.71
CA PHE A 334 -38.98 -23.68 -15.49
C PHE A 334 -39.18 -22.17 -15.74
N LEU A 335 -39.62 -21.45 -14.69
CA LEU A 335 -39.98 -20.03 -14.76
C LEU A 335 -38.90 -19.15 -15.42
N PHE A 336 -37.62 -19.50 -15.25
CA PHE A 336 -36.48 -18.73 -15.78
C PHE A 336 -35.80 -19.38 -16.99
N GLU A 337 -36.31 -20.50 -17.50
CA GLU A 337 -35.63 -21.35 -18.48
C GLU A 337 -35.30 -20.63 -19.79
N LYS A 338 -36.18 -19.72 -20.24
CA LYS A 338 -36.03 -18.97 -21.51
C LYS A 338 -35.65 -17.49 -21.32
N ALA A 339 -35.63 -17.03 -20.07
CA ALA A 339 -35.44 -15.63 -19.68
C ALA A 339 -33.99 -15.30 -19.30
N VAL A 340 -33.11 -16.31 -19.21
CA VAL A 340 -31.68 -16.11 -18.90
C VAL A 340 -30.91 -15.76 -20.18
N GLN A 341 -30.18 -14.65 -20.13
CA GLN A 341 -29.21 -14.26 -21.14
C GLN A 341 -27.91 -13.93 -20.44
N LEU A 342 -26.84 -14.64 -20.79
CA LEU A 342 -25.52 -14.35 -20.26
C LEU A 342 -24.86 -13.22 -21.07
N PRO A 343 -24.20 -12.27 -20.40
CA PRO A 343 -23.36 -11.26 -21.05
C PRO A 343 -22.11 -11.90 -21.70
N SER A 344 -21.37 -11.12 -22.50
CA SER A 344 -20.19 -11.59 -23.24
C SER A 344 -19.08 -12.05 -22.29
N PRO A 345 -18.32 -13.12 -22.60
CA PRO A 345 -17.27 -13.67 -21.72
C PRO A 345 -16.17 -12.68 -21.32
N ASP A 346 -15.92 -11.66 -22.15
CA ASP A 346 -14.89 -10.63 -21.89
C ASP A 346 -15.42 -9.44 -21.06
N ASP A 347 -16.69 -9.47 -20.66
CA ASP A 347 -17.30 -8.35 -19.95
C ASP A 347 -16.80 -8.24 -18.50
N ILE A 348 -16.68 -7.00 -18.03
CA ILE A 348 -16.47 -6.58 -16.63
C ILE A 348 -17.33 -7.40 -15.65
N PHE A 349 -18.50 -7.86 -16.10
CA PHE A 349 -19.38 -8.80 -15.41
C PHE A 349 -18.65 -10.02 -14.81
N TYR A 350 -17.80 -10.72 -15.57
CA TYR A 350 -17.15 -11.94 -15.11
C TYR A 350 -16.07 -11.68 -14.05
N GLN A 351 -15.37 -10.54 -14.12
CA GLN A 351 -14.50 -10.10 -13.02
C GLN A 351 -15.31 -9.92 -11.72
N HIS A 352 -16.51 -9.37 -11.80
CA HIS A 352 -17.36 -9.16 -10.63
C HIS A 352 -17.95 -10.47 -10.09
N VAL A 353 -18.28 -11.42 -10.95
CA VAL A 353 -18.69 -12.77 -10.53
C VAL A 353 -17.55 -13.44 -9.76
N ARG A 354 -16.31 -13.38 -10.27
CA ARG A 354 -15.12 -13.92 -9.58
C ARG A 354 -14.87 -13.22 -8.25
N ARG A 355 -15.06 -11.91 -8.19
CA ARG A 355 -15.00 -11.12 -6.95
C ARG A 355 -16.06 -11.57 -5.94
N LEU A 356 -17.32 -11.66 -6.35
CA LEU A 356 -18.40 -12.10 -5.47
C LEU A 356 -18.16 -13.53 -4.98
N HIS A 357 -17.78 -14.44 -5.88
CA HIS A 357 -17.41 -15.80 -5.53
C HIS A 357 -16.30 -15.81 -4.47
N THR A 358 -15.28 -14.98 -4.63
CA THR A 358 -14.21 -14.81 -3.65
C THR A 358 -14.75 -14.32 -2.32
N ILE A 359 -15.56 -13.26 -2.28
CA ILE A 359 -16.13 -12.73 -1.03
C ILE A 359 -16.92 -13.81 -0.29
N LEU A 360 -17.72 -14.60 -1.01
CA LEU A 360 -18.57 -15.64 -0.44
C LEU A 360 -17.81 -16.92 -0.01
N THR A 361 -16.71 -17.28 -0.69
CA THR A 361 -15.91 -18.49 -0.39
C THR A 361 -14.72 -18.22 0.53
N SER A 362 -14.31 -16.96 0.65
CA SER A 362 -13.06 -16.58 1.27
C SER A 362 -12.91 -17.12 2.69
N LYS A 363 -11.81 -17.85 2.92
CA LYS A 363 -11.38 -18.30 4.25
C LYS A 363 -10.16 -17.50 4.71
N ASP A 364 -9.77 -17.69 5.96
CA ASP A 364 -8.62 -17.01 6.58
C ASP A 364 -7.28 -17.24 5.85
N SER A 365 -7.20 -18.25 4.97
CA SER A 365 -6.01 -18.51 4.14
C SER A 365 -5.66 -17.37 3.19
N ILE A 366 -6.64 -16.56 2.78
CA ILE A 366 -6.43 -15.40 1.91
C ILE A 366 -5.64 -14.28 2.61
N LEU A 367 -5.58 -14.29 3.94
CA LEU A 367 -4.71 -13.40 4.71
C LEU A 367 -3.21 -13.76 4.57
N LYS A 368 -2.82 -14.72 3.72
CA LYS A 368 -1.41 -14.92 3.35
C LYS A 368 -1.03 -14.13 2.09
N ILE A 369 -1.97 -13.44 1.44
CA ILE A 369 -1.70 -12.69 0.21
C ILE A 369 -1.22 -11.27 0.56
N PRO A 370 -0.21 -10.73 -0.15
CA PRO A 370 0.58 -11.35 -1.23
C PRO A 370 1.54 -12.43 -0.72
N GLU A 371 1.78 -13.50 -1.49
CA GLU A 371 2.71 -14.59 -1.13
C GLU A 371 4.15 -14.10 -1.06
N ASN A 372 4.56 -13.26 -2.01
CA ASN A 372 5.91 -12.74 -2.12
C ASN A 372 6.28 -11.86 -0.91
N HIS A 373 7.41 -12.19 -0.29
CA HIS A 373 7.94 -11.50 0.87
C HIS A 373 8.31 -10.03 0.59
N GLU A 374 8.79 -9.71 -0.62
CA GLU A 374 9.19 -8.37 -1.01
C GLU A 374 7.96 -7.45 -1.15
N ALA A 375 6.86 -7.96 -1.72
CA ALA A 375 5.58 -7.24 -1.75
C ALA A 375 5.09 -6.90 -0.34
N ARG A 376 5.10 -7.90 0.57
CA ARG A 376 4.72 -7.67 1.98
C ARG A 376 5.61 -6.62 2.64
N ARG A 377 6.93 -6.69 2.40
CA ARG A 377 7.91 -5.74 2.93
C ARG A 377 7.63 -4.33 2.43
N ARG A 378 7.42 -4.14 1.11
CA ARG A 378 7.14 -2.83 0.51
C ARG A 378 5.82 -2.23 0.98
N ILE A 379 4.74 -3.03 1.04
CA ILE A 379 3.44 -2.58 1.56
C ILE A 379 3.56 -2.21 3.04
N SER A 380 4.21 -3.05 3.85
CA SER A 380 4.47 -2.77 5.26
C SER A 380 5.27 -1.48 5.44
N PHE A 381 6.34 -1.31 4.68
CA PHE A 381 7.21 -0.13 4.75
C PHE A 381 6.46 1.15 4.35
N PHE A 382 5.73 1.11 3.23
CA PHE A 382 4.89 2.22 2.78
C PHE A 382 3.84 2.57 3.84
N SER A 383 3.16 1.55 4.37
CA SER A 383 2.13 1.74 5.38
C SER A 383 2.68 2.32 6.68
N ASN A 384 3.83 1.83 7.15
CA ASN A 384 4.46 2.37 8.35
C ASN A 384 4.86 3.84 8.12
N SER A 385 5.47 4.14 6.96
CA SER A 385 5.91 5.48 6.59
C SER A 385 4.76 6.48 6.59
N LEU A 386 3.59 6.12 6.06
CA LEU A 386 2.40 6.99 6.06
C LEU A 386 1.91 7.37 7.47
N PHE A 387 2.19 6.57 8.50
CA PHE A 387 1.85 6.91 9.90
C PHE A 387 3.01 7.55 10.67
N MET A 388 4.15 7.78 10.00
CA MET A 388 5.26 8.57 10.54
C MET A 388 4.98 10.07 10.46
N ASN A 389 5.84 10.85 11.10
CA ASN A 389 5.79 12.30 11.01
C ASN A 389 6.37 12.77 9.67
N ILE A 390 5.51 12.93 8.67
CA ILE A 390 5.85 13.47 7.34
C ILE A 390 5.48 14.98 7.31
N PRO A 391 6.31 15.85 6.70
CA PRO A 391 5.92 17.22 6.43
C PRO A 391 4.72 17.27 5.49
N GLN A 392 3.87 18.29 5.61
CA GLN A 392 2.70 18.40 4.73
C GLN A 392 3.14 18.68 3.29
N ALA A 393 2.58 17.93 2.34
CA ALA A 393 2.85 18.14 0.93
C ALA A 393 2.35 19.52 0.46
N SER A 394 3.21 20.22 -0.28
CA SER A 394 2.80 21.37 -1.10
C SER A 394 2.20 20.86 -2.41
N SER A 395 1.38 21.68 -3.09
CA SER A 395 0.98 21.39 -4.47
C SER A 395 2.21 21.17 -5.36
N THR A 396 2.06 20.31 -6.36
CA THR A 396 3.10 19.91 -7.31
C THR A 396 3.80 21.11 -7.95
N GLU A 397 3.06 22.20 -8.22
CA GLU A 397 3.60 23.48 -8.71
C GLU A 397 4.69 24.07 -7.81
N LYS A 398 4.49 23.98 -6.49
CA LYS A 398 5.33 24.60 -5.46
C LYS A 398 6.38 23.64 -4.92
N MET A 399 6.37 22.38 -5.36
CA MET A 399 7.36 21.39 -4.98
C MET A 399 8.76 21.81 -5.46
N MET A 400 9.77 21.53 -4.65
CA MET A 400 11.16 21.73 -5.05
C MET A 400 11.54 20.71 -6.13
N ALA A 401 12.15 21.19 -7.21
CA ALA A 401 12.70 20.31 -8.23
C ALA A 401 13.94 19.58 -7.70
N PHE A 402 14.16 18.36 -8.17
CA PHE A 402 15.42 17.65 -7.92
C PHE A 402 15.87 16.90 -9.16
N SER A 403 17.18 16.78 -9.31
CA SER A 403 17.81 16.08 -10.44
C SER A 403 18.70 14.97 -9.91
N VAL A 404 18.69 13.84 -10.60
CA VAL A 404 19.51 12.68 -10.25
C VAL A 404 20.50 12.44 -11.39
N LEU A 405 21.78 12.31 -11.05
CA LEU A 405 22.85 12.01 -12.00
C LEU A 405 23.44 10.64 -11.65
N THR A 406 23.38 9.69 -12.59
CA THR A 406 24.02 8.38 -12.49
C THR A 406 25.15 8.28 -13.52
N PRO A 407 26.40 8.60 -13.13
CA PRO A 407 27.55 8.39 -13.99
C PRO A 407 27.99 6.93 -13.95
N TYR A 408 28.31 6.36 -15.11
CA TYR A 408 28.92 5.04 -15.23
C TYR A 408 29.96 5.00 -16.35
N TYR A 409 30.87 4.02 -16.26
CA TYR A 409 31.99 3.88 -17.19
C TYR A 409 31.66 2.90 -18.32
N ASP A 410 31.59 1.61 -17.98
CA ASP A 410 31.25 0.50 -18.86
C ASP A 410 30.39 -0.47 -18.04
N GLU A 411 29.09 -0.47 -18.28
CA GLU A 411 28.14 -1.37 -17.65
C GLU A 411 27.14 -1.84 -18.71
N GLU A 412 26.81 -3.12 -18.68
CA GLU A 412 25.80 -3.69 -19.57
C GLU A 412 24.40 -3.33 -19.05
N VAL A 413 23.62 -2.68 -19.90
CA VAL A 413 22.23 -2.33 -19.57
C VAL A 413 21.32 -3.54 -19.66
N LEU A 414 21.50 -4.36 -20.71
CA LEU A 414 20.62 -5.45 -21.04
C LEU A 414 21.46 -6.70 -21.31
N TYR A 415 21.10 -7.82 -20.69
CA TYR A 415 21.76 -9.09 -20.97
C TYR A 415 21.56 -9.51 -22.42
N GLY A 416 22.61 -10.05 -23.06
CA GLY A 416 22.52 -10.74 -24.34
C GLY A 416 21.80 -12.09 -24.25
N GLU A 417 21.21 -12.55 -25.35
CA GLU A 417 20.57 -13.89 -25.38
C GLU A 417 21.58 -14.99 -25.08
N GLU A 418 22.77 -14.91 -25.68
CA GLU A 418 23.86 -15.85 -25.46
C GLU A 418 24.32 -15.85 -24.00
N GLN A 419 24.42 -14.68 -23.36
CA GLN A 419 24.83 -14.59 -21.95
C GLN A 419 23.84 -15.28 -21.01
N LEU A 420 22.54 -15.23 -21.32
CA LEU A 420 21.50 -15.87 -20.51
C LEU A 420 21.44 -17.39 -20.68
N GLN A 421 21.80 -17.89 -21.86
CA GLN A 421 21.75 -19.33 -22.20
C GLN A 421 23.08 -20.03 -21.95
N ASN A 422 24.20 -19.32 -22.11
CA ASN A 422 25.52 -19.88 -21.94
C ASN A 422 25.70 -20.37 -20.51
N VAL A 423 26.30 -21.55 -20.45
CA VAL A 423 26.46 -22.30 -19.22
C VAL A 423 27.84 -21.99 -18.66
N ASN A 424 27.89 -21.57 -17.39
CA ASN A 424 29.15 -21.34 -16.68
C ASN A 424 29.92 -22.65 -16.45
N GLU A 425 31.13 -22.56 -15.92
CA GLU A 425 31.99 -23.72 -15.60
C GLU A 425 31.28 -24.78 -14.74
N ASP A 426 30.33 -24.36 -13.90
CA ASP A 426 29.52 -25.21 -13.01
C ASP A 426 28.30 -25.87 -13.68
N GLY A 427 28.08 -25.68 -14.98
CA GLY A 427 26.91 -26.27 -15.64
C GLY A 427 25.61 -25.48 -15.48
N ILE A 428 25.66 -24.26 -14.93
CA ILE A 428 24.48 -23.41 -14.66
C ILE A 428 24.47 -22.16 -15.56
N SER A 429 23.32 -21.85 -16.17
CA SER A 429 23.09 -20.61 -16.91
C SER A 429 22.60 -19.47 -16.01
N ILE A 430 22.84 -18.22 -16.40
CA ILE A 430 22.38 -17.04 -15.64
C ILE A 430 20.86 -17.05 -15.50
N LEU A 431 20.13 -17.42 -16.56
CA LEU A 431 18.67 -17.49 -16.50
C LEU A 431 18.19 -18.53 -15.48
N TYR A 432 18.77 -19.74 -15.48
CA TYR A 432 18.39 -20.78 -14.52
C TYR A 432 18.67 -20.34 -13.07
N TYR A 433 19.78 -19.65 -12.85
CA TYR A 433 20.11 -19.08 -11.54
C TYR A 433 19.06 -18.05 -11.08
N LEU A 434 18.67 -17.11 -11.95
CA LEU A 434 17.65 -16.11 -11.64
C LEU A 434 16.27 -16.73 -11.41
N GLN A 435 15.87 -17.73 -12.20
CA GLN A 435 14.64 -18.50 -12.00
C GLN A 435 14.62 -19.21 -10.64
N THR A 436 15.78 -19.71 -10.18
CA THR A 436 15.89 -20.42 -8.90
C THR A 436 15.77 -19.45 -7.71
N ILE A 437 16.40 -18.28 -7.77
CA ILE A 437 16.34 -17.29 -6.68
C ILE A 437 15.00 -16.59 -6.64
N TYR A 438 14.47 -16.21 -7.80
CA TYR A 438 13.23 -15.46 -7.95
C TYR A 438 12.10 -16.34 -8.48
N ALA A 439 11.97 -17.56 -7.94
CA ALA A 439 10.98 -18.54 -8.40
C ALA A 439 9.53 -18.02 -8.33
N ASP A 440 9.21 -17.23 -7.32
CA ASP A 440 7.88 -16.61 -7.17
C ASP A 440 7.61 -15.58 -8.27
N GLU A 441 8.60 -14.72 -8.56
CA GLU A 441 8.46 -13.67 -9.57
C GLU A 441 8.52 -14.24 -11.00
N TRP A 442 9.28 -15.31 -11.21
CA TRP A 442 9.28 -16.05 -12.47
C TRP A 442 7.88 -16.59 -12.77
N ARG A 443 7.21 -17.21 -11.79
CA ARG A 443 5.83 -17.70 -11.97
C ARG A 443 4.87 -16.59 -12.42
N ASN A 444 4.96 -15.41 -11.81
CA ASN A 444 4.12 -14.24 -12.15
C ASN A 444 4.47 -13.64 -13.53
N PHE A 445 5.75 -13.61 -13.89
CA PHE A 445 6.21 -13.18 -15.21
C PHE A 445 5.69 -14.10 -16.31
N VAL A 446 5.80 -15.41 -16.09
CA VAL A 446 5.33 -16.37 -17.07
C VAL A 446 3.80 -16.34 -17.17
N GLU A 447 3.05 -16.13 -16.06
CA GLU A 447 1.60 -15.87 -16.10
C GLU A 447 1.25 -14.70 -17.03
N MET A 448 2.02 -13.60 -16.99
CA MET A 448 1.82 -12.43 -17.87
C MET A 448 2.04 -12.76 -19.35
N CYS A 449 3.03 -13.61 -19.64
CA CYS A 449 3.40 -13.97 -20.99
C CYS A 449 2.52 -15.11 -21.55
N TRP A 450 1.87 -15.88 -20.69
CA TRP A 450 1.07 -17.09 -21.02
C TRP A 450 -0.35 -16.81 -21.49
N GLU A 451 -0.65 -15.63 -22.05
CA GLU A 451 -1.89 -15.40 -22.83
C GLU A 451 -1.90 -16.23 -24.13
N GLY A 452 -1.91 -17.57 -24.02
CA GLY A 452 -2.02 -18.54 -25.12
C GLY A 452 -0.76 -19.33 -25.49
N MET A 453 0.40 -19.13 -24.84
CA MET A 453 1.64 -19.87 -25.18
C MET A 453 1.75 -21.22 -24.47
N VAL A 454 2.38 -22.22 -25.11
CA VAL A 454 2.37 -23.63 -24.65
C VAL A 454 3.74 -24.11 -24.13
N SER A 455 4.85 -23.40 -24.42
CA SER A 455 6.21 -23.84 -24.06
C SER A 455 7.20 -22.68 -23.78
N GLU A 456 8.18 -22.90 -22.90
CA GLU A 456 9.31 -21.97 -22.64
C GLU A 456 10.15 -21.66 -23.89
N THR A 457 10.19 -22.58 -24.85
CA THR A 457 10.90 -22.36 -26.13
C THR A 457 10.21 -21.31 -27.02
N GLU A 458 8.92 -21.07 -26.80
CA GLU A 458 8.12 -20.07 -27.50
C GLU A 458 8.34 -18.67 -26.93
N LEU A 459 8.67 -18.57 -25.64
CA LEU A 459 9.03 -17.30 -24.98
C LEU A 459 10.23 -16.62 -25.65
N TRP A 460 11.27 -17.40 -25.96
CA TRP A 460 12.46 -16.89 -26.66
C TRP A 460 12.17 -16.41 -28.08
N ARG A 461 11.16 -16.97 -28.76
CA ARG A 461 10.84 -16.57 -30.14
C ARG A 461 9.95 -15.34 -30.19
N THR A 462 8.99 -15.25 -29.28
CA THR A 462 7.94 -14.22 -29.34
C THR A 462 8.23 -13.04 -28.43
N ARG A 463 8.81 -13.27 -27.24
CA ARG A 463 9.03 -12.26 -26.20
C ARG A 463 10.47 -12.29 -25.64
N SER A 464 11.46 -12.43 -26.52
CA SER A 464 12.88 -12.38 -26.13
C SER A 464 13.24 -11.09 -25.39
N ARG A 465 12.78 -9.93 -25.89
CA ARG A 465 13.07 -8.63 -25.27
C ARG A 465 12.56 -8.55 -23.83
N ASP A 466 11.33 -8.99 -23.58
CA ASP A 466 10.73 -8.95 -22.24
C ASP A 466 11.47 -9.88 -21.27
N LEU A 467 11.89 -11.06 -21.74
CA LEU A 467 12.70 -12.00 -20.96
C LEU A 467 14.08 -11.41 -20.61
N ARG A 468 14.74 -10.76 -21.58
CA ARG A 468 16.02 -10.08 -21.38
C ARG A 468 15.88 -8.92 -20.41
N LEU A 469 14.80 -8.13 -20.51
CA LEU A 469 14.48 -7.05 -19.56
C LEU A 469 14.22 -7.61 -18.16
N TRP A 470 13.42 -8.67 -18.03
CA TRP A 470 13.12 -9.34 -16.77
C TRP A 470 14.40 -9.78 -16.04
N ALA A 471 15.34 -10.39 -16.77
CA ALA A 471 16.63 -10.81 -16.24
C ALA A 471 17.51 -9.60 -15.87
N SER A 472 17.53 -8.57 -16.73
CA SER A 472 18.36 -7.37 -16.55
C SER A 472 17.91 -6.54 -15.34
N TYR A 473 16.61 -6.43 -15.07
CA TYR A 473 16.12 -5.73 -13.88
C TYR A 473 16.51 -6.41 -12.56
N ARG A 474 16.87 -7.69 -12.59
CA ARG A 474 17.30 -8.46 -11.42
C ARG A 474 18.82 -8.56 -11.31
N GLY A 475 19.50 -8.70 -12.45
CA GLY A 475 20.94 -8.93 -12.51
C GLY A 475 21.80 -7.70 -12.81
N GLN A 476 21.33 -6.73 -13.59
CA GLN A 476 22.10 -5.54 -13.97
C GLN A 476 21.79 -4.36 -13.04
N THR A 477 22.82 -3.62 -12.61
CA THR A 477 22.64 -2.56 -11.61
C THR A 477 22.06 -1.31 -12.24
N LEU A 478 22.59 -0.87 -13.38
CA LEU A 478 22.14 0.33 -14.10
C LEU A 478 20.68 0.24 -14.52
N ALA A 479 20.25 -0.87 -15.14
CA ALA A 479 18.86 -1.04 -15.57
C ALA A 479 17.90 -1.01 -14.37
N ARG A 480 18.25 -1.67 -13.26
CA ARG A 480 17.47 -1.66 -12.03
C ARG A 480 17.41 -0.26 -11.40
N THR A 481 18.53 0.47 -11.36
CA THR A 481 18.58 1.83 -10.84
C THR A 481 17.78 2.79 -11.71
N ALA A 482 17.91 2.70 -13.03
CA ALA A 482 17.19 3.55 -13.96
C ALA A 482 15.68 3.35 -13.83
N ARG A 483 15.21 2.10 -13.87
CA ARG A 483 13.80 1.75 -13.62
C ARG A 483 13.30 2.29 -12.28
N GLY A 484 14.08 2.10 -11.22
CA GLY A 484 13.73 2.58 -9.88
C GLY A 484 13.61 4.11 -9.79
N MET A 485 14.51 4.85 -10.45
CA MET A 485 14.47 6.31 -10.49
C MET A 485 13.27 6.83 -11.29
N MET A 486 12.85 6.10 -12.32
CA MET A 486 11.69 6.47 -13.13
C MET A 486 10.36 6.38 -12.38
N TYR A 487 10.27 5.59 -11.31
CA TYR A 487 9.08 5.60 -10.44
C TYR A 487 8.84 6.95 -9.78
N TYR A 488 9.86 7.79 -9.57
CA TYR A 488 9.65 9.16 -9.10
C TYR A 488 8.92 10.01 -10.14
N LYS A 489 9.27 9.87 -11.44
CA LYS A 489 8.57 10.57 -12.53
C LYS A 489 7.11 10.14 -12.60
N ARG A 490 6.85 8.82 -12.59
CA ARG A 490 5.49 8.27 -12.59
C ARG A 490 4.67 8.72 -11.38
N ALA A 491 5.27 8.73 -10.19
CA ALA A 491 4.61 9.22 -8.98
C ALA A 491 4.29 10.72 -9.06
N LEU A 492 5.19 11.54 -9.63
CA LEU A 492 4.94 12.96 -9.87
C LEU A 492 3.82 13.19 -10.89
N LYS A 493 3.75 12.37 -11.94
CA LYS A 493 2.68 12.41 -12.94
C LYS A 493 1.32 12.13 -12.31
N MET A 494 1.25 11.08 -11.50
CA MET A 494 0.07 10.78 -10.69
C MET A 494 -0.31 11.94 -9.77
N LEU A 495 0.65 12.51 -9.04
CA LEU A 495 0.37 13.61 -8.10
C LEU A 495 -0.10 14.87 -8.82
N ALA A 496 0.52 15.22 -9.95
CA ALA A 496 0.13 16.36 -10.78
C ALA A 496 -1.30 16.20 -11.32
N PHE A 497 -1.65 14.99 -11.75
CA PHE A 497 -3.02 14.66 -12.15
C PHE A 497 -3.99 14.83 -10.98
N LEU A 498 -3.72 14.23 -9.82
CA LEU A 498 -4.62 14.30 -8.65
C LEU A 498 -4.79 15.70 -8.04
N ASP A 499 -3.79 16.57 -8.21
CA ASP A 499 -3.84 17.97 -7.78
C ASP A 499 -4.81 18.81 -8.64
N SER A 500 -5.06 18.40 -9.89
CA SER A 500 -5.80 19.19 -10.89
C SER A 500 -7.09 18.54 -11.40
N ALA A 501 -7.23 17.22 -11.25
CA ALA A 501 -8.35 16.45 -11.76
C ALA A 501 -9.62 16.65 -10.94
N SER A 502 -10.76 16.78 -11.65
CA SER A 502 -12.09 16.70 -11.05
C SER A 502 -12.50 15.25 -10.78
N GLU A 503 -13.59 15.03 -10.03
CA GLU A 503 -14.12 13.69 -9.79
C GLU A 503 -14.41 12.91 -11.08
N MET A 504 -14.95 13.58 -12.09
CA MET A 504 -15.31 12.95 -13.36
C MET A 504 -14.08 12.53 -14.16
N ASP A 505 -13.04 13.37 -14.16
CA ASP A 505 -11.78 13.05 -14.83
C ASP A 505 -11.09 11.84 -14.18
N ILE A 506 -11.14 11.76 -12.84
CA ILE A 506 -10.56 10.62 -12.10
C ILE A 506 -11.25 9.31 -12.47
N VAL A 507 -12.58 9.31 -12.54
CA VAL A 507 -13.38 8.11 -12.87
C VAL A 507 -13.19 7.69 -14.32
N GLU A 508 -13.13 8.63 -15.26
CA GLU A 508 -12.91 8.32 -16.67
C GLU A 508 -11.51 7.73 -16.91
N VAL A 509 -10.48 8.37 -16.35
CA VAL A 509 -9.10 7.91 -16.49
C VAL A 509 -8.90 6.55 -15.82
N SER A 510 -9.48 6.33 -14.63
CA SER A 510 -9.36 5.06 -13.94
C SER A 510 -10.02 3.90 -14.72
N GLN A 511 -11.17 4.16 -15.36
CA GLN A 511 -11.81 3.20 -16.27
C GLN A 511 -10.96 2.90 -17.50
N GLN A 512 -10.32 3.92 -18.10
CA GLN A 512 -9.43 3.73 -19.24
C GLN A 512 -8.20 2.89 -18.86
N LEU A 513 -7.53 3.25 -17.77
CA LEU A 513 -6.37 2.52 -17.24
C LEU A 513 -6.70 1.05 -16.99
N ARG A 514 -7.88 0.78 -16.41
CA ARG A 514 -8.31 -0.59 -16.13
C ARG A 514 -8.70 -1.38 -17.39
N SER A 515 -9.46 -0.78 -18.31
CA SER A 515 -9.89 -1.46 -19.54
C SER A 515 -8.71 -1.88 -20.42
N MET A 516 -7.65 -1.06 -20.42
CA MET A 516 -6.43 -1.33 -21.18
C MET A 516 -5.33 -2.01 -20.35
N ARG A 517 -5.56 -2.24 -19.04
CA ARG A 517 -4.54 -2.68 -18.05
C ARG A 517 -3.25 -1.84 -18.12
N LEU A 518 -3.40 -0.55 -18.40
CA LEU A 518 -2.29 0.38 -18.53
C LEU A 518 -2.00 1.07 -17.20
N SER A 519 -0.73 1.41 -17.00
CA SER A 519 -0.30 2.44 -16.07
C SER A 519 -0.61 3.84 -16.60
N ILE A 520 -0.64 4.85 -15.72
CA ILE A 520 -0.68 6.28 -16.11
C ILE A 520 0.32 6.66 -17.21
N ASP A 521 1.48 6.01 -17.31
CA ASP A 521 2.46 6.29 -18.36
C ASP A 521 1.96 5.88 -19.76
N GLY A 522 1.06 4.90 -19.87
CA GLY A 522 0.46 4.43 -21.13
C GLY A 522 -0.69 5.31 -21.64
N LEU A 523 -1.15 6.28 -20.86
CA LEU A 523 -2.27 7.18 -21.23
C LEU A 523 -1.85 8.34 -22.15
N SER A 524 -0.64 8.30 -22.73
CA SER A 524 0.06 9.43 -23.35
C SER A 524 -0.57 9.99 -24.65
N SER A 525 -1.76 9.56 -25.07
CA SER A 525 -2.25 9.88 -26.42
C SER A 525 -3.30 10.99 -26.55
N GLU A 526 -4.23 11.25 -25.61
CA GLU A 526 -5.42 12.06 -26.00
C GLU A 526 -6.00 13.09 -25.01
N MET A 527 -5.59 13.15 -23.73
CA MET A 527 -6.20 14.11 -22.78
C MET A 527 -5.15 14.99 -22.10
N SER A 528 -5.11 16.27 -22.50
CA SER A 528 -4.51 17.43 -21.77
C SER A 528 -3.12 17.24 -21.11
N THR A 529 -2.28 16.37 -21.67
CA THR A 529 -1.04 15.89 -21.04
C THR A 529 0.15 16.85 -21.21
N SER A 530 0.10 17.79 -22.15
CA SER A 530 1.25 18.66 -22.49
C SER A 530 1.66 19.61 -21.35
N VAL A 531 0.70 20.11 -20.57
CA VAL A 531 0.99 21.02 -19.45
C VAL A 531 1.64 20.25 -18.29
N TYR A 532 1.11 19.08 -17.96
CA TYR A 532 1.64 18.25 -16.88
C TYR A 532 3.03 17.72 -17.19
N GLU A 533 3.25 17.20 -18.40
CA GLU A 533 4.56 16.70 -18.83
C GLU A 533 5.64 17.80 -18.75
N HIS A 534 5.28 19.03 -19.13
CA HIS A 534 6.19 20.17 -19.00
C HIS A 534 6.56 20.45 -17.53
N TRP A 535 5.59 20.39 -16.63
CA TRP A 535 5.81 20.65 -15.21
C TRP A 535 6.62 19.54 -14.56
N ILE A 536 6.30 18.28 -14.88
CA ILE A 536 7.04 17.11 -14.41
C ILE A 536 8.50 17.20 -14.86
N ALA A 537 8.75 17.55 -16.13
CA ALA A 537 10.10 17.73 -16.65
C ALA A 537 10.89 18.85 -15.95
N MET A 538 10.22 19.91 -15.47
CA MET A 538 10.84 20.94 -14.64
C MET A 538 11.11 20.48 -13.20
N LYS A 539 10.32 19.55 -12.67
CA LYS A 539 10.41 19.09 -11.27
C LYS A 539 11.36 17.92 -11.08
N PHE A 540 11.46 17.04 -12.07
CA PHE A 540 12.30 15.87 -12.00
C PHE A 540 13.08 15.68 -13.28
N THR A 541 14.39 15.53 -13.12
CA THR A 541 15.32 15.34 -14.23
C THR A 541 16.23 14.18 -13.88
N TYR A 542 16.14 13.08 -14.63
CA TYR A 542 17.06 11.96 -14.47
C TYR A 542 18.06 11.93 -15.62
N VAL A 543 19.34 11.97 -15.26
CA VAL A 543 20.46 12.01 -16.19
C VAL A 543 21.33 10.79 -15.98
N VAL A 544 21.51 10.02 -17.04
CA VAL A 544 22.45 8.90 -17.11
C VAL A 544 23.63 9.32 -17.99
N SER A 545 24.86 9.26 -17.46
CA SER A 545 26.06 9.62 -18.22
C SER A 545 26.98 8.41 -18.39
N CYS A 546 27.13 7.98 -19.64
CA CYS A 546 28.04 6.91 -20.04
C CYS A 546 29.32 7.51 -20.64
N GLN A 547 30.49 7.14 -20.12
CA GLN A 547 31.76 7.64 -20.65
C GLN A 547 32.13 7.02 -22.00
N LEU A 548 31.74 5.76 -22.26
CA LEU A 548 32.06 5.02 -23.48
C LEU A 548 30.95 5.04 -24.55
N TYR A 549 29.81 5.69 -24.31
CA TYR A 549 28.70 5.67 -25.27
C TYR A 549 29.10 6.20 -26.66
N GLY A 550 29.94 7.24 -26.70
CA GLY A 550 30.43 7.79 -27.96
C GLY A 550 31.28 6.80 -28.77
N THR A 551 32.12 6.00 -28.10
CA THR A 551 32.91 4.95 -28.76
C THR A 551 32.03 3.76 -29.14
N GLN A 552 31.14 3.31 -28.25
CA GLN A 552 30.20 2.21 -28.51
C GLN A 552 29.28 2.52 -29.70
N LYS A 553 28.78 3.75 -29.80
CA LYS A 553 27.95 4.20 -30.94
C LYS A 553 28.75 4.28 -32.24
N ALA A 554 30.01 4.72 -32.17
CA ALA A 554 30.89 4.77 -33.34
C ALA A 554 31.26 3.36 -33.84
N GLU A 555 31.43 2.42 -32.91
CA GLU A 555 31.78 1.01 -33.18
C GLU A 555 30.56 0.15 -33.54
N LYS A 556 29.34 0.69 -33.49
CA LYS A 556 28.06 -0.04 -33.67
C LYS A 556 27.93 -1.24 -32.73
N ASP A 557 28.39 -1.06 -31.50
CA ASP A 557 28.23 -2.04 -30.43
C ASP A 557 26.73 -2.14 -30.05
N PRO A 558 26.14 -3.35 -29.95
CA PRO A 558 24.76 -3.53 -29.50
C PRO A 558 24.47 -2.84 -28.15
N ARG A 559 25.47 -2.71 -27.27
CA ARG A 559 25.34 -1.98 -26.00
C ARG A 559 24.95 -0.52 -26.21
N GLY A 560 25.46 0.13 -27.25
CA GLY A 560 25.14 1.51 -27.58
C GLY A 560 23.68 1.68 -28.04
N GLU A 561 23.14 0.69 -28.74
CA GLU A 561 21.73 0.66 -29.15
C GLU A 561 20.80 0.36 -27.97
N ASP A 562 21.16 -0.61 -27.13
CA ASP A 562 20.42 -0.93 -25.90
C ASP A 562 20.36 0.27 -24.93
N ILE A 563 21.45 1.04 -24.82
CA ILE A 563 21.45 2.31 -24.07
C ILE A 563 20.50 3.32 -24.72
N SER A 564 20.48 3.45 -26.06
CA SER A 564 19.56 4.36 -26.75
C SER A 564 18.10 3.98 -26.50
N ASN A 565 17.77 2.69 -26.59
CA ASN A 565 16.43 2.18 -26.35
C ASN A 565 16.01 2.41 -24.89
N LEU A 566 16.90 2.19 -23.92
CA LEU A 566 16.60 2.49 -22.51
C LEU A 566 16.33 3.98 -22.29
N LEU A 567 17.03 4.86 -23.00
CA LEU A 567 16.83 6.31 -22.90
C LEU A 567 15.51 6.75 -23.55
N GLU A 568 15.14 6.16 -24.69
CA GLU A 568 13.89 6.42 -25.40
C GLU A 568 12.68 5.89 -24.62
N ASP A 569 12.73 4.63 -24.16
CA ASP A 569 11.65 3.98 -23.40
C ASP A 569 11.35 4.70 -22.08
N ASN A 570 12.35 5.36 -21.47
CA ASN A 570 12.22 6.06 -20.19
C ASN A 570 12.20 7.59 -20.31
N GLU A 571 12.13 8.16 -21.53
CA GLU A 571 12.15 9.62 -21.78
C GLU A 571 13.23 10.37 -20.97
N LEU A 572 14.45 9.83 -20.92
CA LEU A 572 15.51 10.37 -20.08
C LEU A 572 16.15 11.61 -20.72
N SER A 573 16.26 12.70 -19.96
CA SER A 573 16.97 13.90 -20.40
C SER A 573 18.48 13.64 -20.40
N VAL A 574 19.07 13.63 -21.58
CA VAL A 574 20.47 13.23 -21.74
C VAL A 574 21.41 14.44 -21.59
N LEU A 575 22.27 14.41 -20.58
CA LEU A 575 23.46 15.26 -20.49
C LEU A 575 24.64 14.49 -21.11
N LEU A 576 24.58 14.32 -22.44
CA LEU A 576 25.61 13.68 -23.26
C LEU A 576 26.74 14.67 -23.50
N THR A 577 27.52 15.00 -22.47
CA THR A 577 28.90 15.46 -22.70
C THR A 577 29.71 15.47 -21.42
N LEU A 578 30.80 14.71 -21.41
CA LEU A 578 32.14 15.22 -21.11
C LEU A 578 33.17 14.17 -21.57
N MET A 579 33.42 14.15 -22.89
CA MET A 579 34.74 13.96 -23.54
C MET A 579 34.63 13.46 -25.01
N ARG A 580 33.99 14.26 -25.90
CA ARG A 580 34.47 14.62 -27.24
C ARG A 580 33.36 15.37 -28.01
N CYS A 581 33.74 16.49 -28.62
CA CYS A 581 32.98 17.32 -29.57
C CYS A 581 31.96 18.36 -29.03
N PRO A 582 32.38 19.63 -28.86
CA PRO A 582 31.52 20.76 -28.45
C PRO A 582 30.54 21.29 -29.52
N LYS A 583 30.49 20.73 -30.74
CA LYS A 583 29.85 21.41 -31.89
C LYS A 583 28.39 21.05 -32.15
N GLU A 584 27.89 19.92 -31.65
CA GLU A 584 26.50 19.49 -31.92
C GLU A 584 25.50 19.97 -30.85
N TRP A 585 25.98 20.32 -29.66
CA TRP A 585 25.14 20.73 -28.52
C TRP A 585 24.35 22.02 -28.76
N LEU A 586 24.86 22.93 -29.58
CA LEU A 586 24.21 24.22 -29.89
C LEU A 586 22.99 24.09 -30.83
N ARG A 587 22.77 22.94 -31.48
CA ARG A 587 21.65 22.78 -32.43
C ARG A 587 20.40 22.15 -31.86
N THR A 588 20.49 21.32 -30.83
CA THR A 588 19.36 20.51 -30.35
C THR A 588 18.76 20.98 -29.03
N SER A 589 19.48 21.78 -28.23
CA SER A 589 19.05 22.16 -26.88
C SER A 589 18.40 23.55 -26.75
N ILE A 590 18.27 24.33 -27.83
CA ILE A 590 17.77 25.72 -27.78
C ILE A 590 16.54 25.98 -28.68
N THR A 591 15.90 24.96 -29.25
CA THR A 591 14.59 25.15 -29.89
C THR A 591 13.48 24.51 -29.06
N PRO A 592 12.92 25.21 -28.06
CA PRO A 592 11.49 25.10 -27.83
C PRO A 592 10.81 25.65 -29.10
N SER A 593 9.97 24.83 -29.74
CA SER A 593 9.01 25.35 -30.72
C SER A 593 8.09 26.31 -29.99
N TRP A 594 8.38 27.61 -30.14
CA TRP A 594 7.48 28.71 -29.79
C TRP A 594 6.28 28.74 -30.74
#